data_AF-A0AB37H375-F1
#
_entry.id   AF-A0AB37H375-F1
#
_cell.length_a   1.000
_cell.length_b   1.000
_cell.length_c   1.000
_cell.angle_alpha   90.00
_cell.angle_beta   90.00
_cell.angle_gamma   90.00
#
_symmetry.space_group_name_H-M   'P 1'
#
loop_
_entity.id
_entity.type
_entity.pdbx_description
1 polymer ?
#
loop_
_entity_poly.entity_id
_entity_poly.type
_entity_poly.pdbx_seq_one_letter_code
_entity_poly.pdbx_strand_id
1 'polypeptide(L)' 'MKMSEKELISHIQTRLSEFVDEINHVDPDKVSVEDVDEWIGLLDQLEEKVKTVQHEK' A
#
# COMPACT_ATOMS: atom_id res chain seq x y z
N MET A 1 15.57 -12.61 11.74
CA MET A 1 16.21 -11.70 10.78
C MET A 1 15.43 -10.39 10.81
N LYS A 2 16.05 -9.27 11.17
CA LYS A 2 15.40 -7.96 11.05
C LYS A 2 15.37 -7.60 9.56
N MET A 3 14.17 -7.44 9.00
CA MET A 3 14.00 -6.95 7.64
C MET A 3 14.62 -5.55 7.56
N SER A 4 15.50 -5.32 6.58
CA SER A 4 16.21 -4.05 6.49
C SER A 4 15.25 -2.93 6.07
N GLU A 5 15.50 -1.69 6.50
CA GLU A 5 14.69 -0.51 6.13
C GLU A 5 14.47 -0.42 4.61
N LYS A 6 15.53 -0.71 3.84
CA LYS A 6 15.49 -0.74 2.37
C LYS A 6 14.61 -1.86 1.81
N GLU A 7 14.61 -3.03 2.46
CA GLU A 7 13.76 -4.15 2.06
C GLU A 7 12.29 -3.85 2.35
N LEU A 8 12.01 -3.19 3.48
CA LEU A 8 10.66 -2.78 3.83
C LEU A 8 10.13 -1.71 2.88
N ILE A 9 10.93 -0.69 2.55
CA ILE A 9 10.57 0.34 1.57
C ILE A 9 10.36 -0.28 0.19
N SER A 10 11.24 -1.19 -0.24
CA SER A 10 11.07 -1.89 -1.52
C SER A 10 9.80 -2.73 -1.54
N HIS A 11 9.46 -3.40 -0.44
CA HIS A 11 8.24 -4.21 -0.34
C HIS A 11 6.99 -3.33 -0.41
N ILE A 12 7.01 -2.16 0.24
CA ILE A 12 5.91 -1.19 0.19
C ILE A 12 5.75 -0.62 -1.22
N GLN A 13 6.87 -0.31 -1.91
CA GLN A 13 6.84 0.14 -3.31
C GLN A 13 6.25 -0.92 -4.25
N THR A 14 6.66 -2.18 -4.13
CA THR A 14 6.10 -3.29 -4.92
C THR A 14 4.60 -3.40 -4.69
N ARG A 15 4.15 -3.35 -3.43
CA ARG A 15 2.74 -3.49 -3.08
C ARG A 15 1.89 -2.32 -3.59
N LEU A 16 2.42 -1.10 -3.57
CA LEU A 16 1.76 0.07 -4.16
C LEU A 16 1.64 -0.06 -5.69
N SER A 17 2.66 -0.57 -6.37
CA SER A 17 2.59 -0.83 -7.81
C SER A 17 1.54 -1.87 -8.17
N GLU A 18 1.52 -3.00 -7.45
CA GLU A 18 0.50 -4.06 -7.63
C GLU A 18 -0.91 -3.51 -7.42
N PHE A 19 -1.07 -2.63 -6.43
CA PHE A 19 -2.35 -2.01 -6.11
C PHE A 19 -2.86 -1.07 -7.21
N VAL A 20 -1.96 -0.28 -7.81
CA VAL A 20 -2.30 0.58 -8.97
C VAL A 20 -2.68 -0.27 -10.17
N ASP A 21 -1.98 -1.39 -10.40
CA ASP A 21 -2.32 -2.34 -11.46
C ASP A 21 -3.68 -3.02 -11.22
N GLU A 22 -4.03 -3.35 -9.98
CA GLU A 22 -5.36 -3.84 -9.60
C GLU A 22 -6.44 -2.79 -9.89
N ILE A 23 -6.26 -1.55 -9.43
CA ILE A 23 -7.22 -0.45 -9.69
C ILE A 23 -7.41 -0.21 -11.21
N ASN A 24 -6.33 -0.29 -11.99
CA ASN A 24 -6.41 -0.10 -13.44
C ASN A 24 -7.12 -1.26 -14.17
N HIS A 25 -7.08 -2.47 -13.61
CA HIS A 25 -7.78 -3.64 -14.18
C HIS A 25 -9.18 -3.84 -13.62
N VAL A 26 -9.54 -3.10 -12.58
CA VAL A 26 -10.85 -3.15 -11.96
C VAL A 26 -11.90 -2.55 -12.89
N ASP A 27 -13.00 -3.28 -13.00
CA ASP A 27 -14.18 -2.87 -13.75
C ASP A 27 -15.00 -1.90 -12.87
N PRO A 28 -15.19 -0.63 -13.28
CA PRO A 28 -15.90 0.36 -12.49
C PRO A 28 -17.37 0.00 -12.23
N ASP A 29 -17.96 -0.90 -13.02
CA ASP A 29 -19.31 -1.43 -12.77
C ASP A 29 -19.35 -2.53 -11.69
N LYS A 30 -18.19 -3.08 -11.31
CA LYS A 30 -18.06 -4.12 -10.29
C LYS A 30 -17.41 -3.63 -9.00
N VAL A 31 -16.80 -2.46 -9.03
CA VAL A 31 -16.22 -1.85 -7.84
C VAL A 31 -17.26 -1.04 -7.11
N SER A 32 -17.39 -1.32 -5.82
CA SER A 32 -18.21 -0.54 -4.91
C SER A 32 -17.39 0.55 -4.22
N VAL A 33 -18.07 1.54 -3.66
CA VAL A 33 -17.42 2.56 -2.83
C VAL A 33 -16.76 1.92 -1.60
N GLU A 34 -17.32 0.82 -1.09
CA GLU A 34 -16.78 0.07 0.05
C GLU A 34 -15.40 -0.55 -0.29
N ASP A 35 -15.24 -1.09 -1.50
CA ASP A 35 -13.95 -1.61 -1.97
C ASP A 35 -12.89 -0.50 -2.08
N VAL A 36 -13.31 0.69 -2.56
CA VAL A 36 -12.43 1.86 -2.64
C VAL A 36 -12.05 2.38 -1.25
N ASP A 37 -12.97 2.36 -0.29
CA ASP A 37 -12.69 2.75 1.10
C ASP A 37 -11.72 1.78 1.77
N GLU A 38 -11.88 0.47 1.57
CA GLU A 38 -10.91 -0.53 2.05
C GLU A 38 -9.53 -0.30 1.44
N TRP A 39 -9.49 0.03 0.15
CA TRP A 39 -8.27 0.31 -0.56
C TRP A 39 -7.52 1.52 -0.02
N ILE A 40 -8.24 2.61 0.25
CA ILE A 40 -7.68 3.79 0.90
C ILE A 40 -7.14 3.44 2.29
N GLY A 41 -7.86 2.63 3.06
CA GLY A 41 -7.41 2.16 4.37
C GLY A 41 -6.13 1.31 4.33
N LEU A 42 -5.92 0.53 3.26
CA LEU A 42 -4.66 -0.20 3.05
C LEU A 42 -3.49 0.74 2.71
N LEU A 43 -3.74 1.81 1.95
CA LEU A 43 -2.74 2.83 1.63
C LEU A 43 -2.32 3.61 2.87
N ASP A 44 -3.27 4.01 3.72
CA ASP A 44 -3.00 4.71 4.98
C ASP A 44 -2.13 3.85 5.91
N GLN A 45 -2.43 2.55 6.03
CA GLN A 45 -1.62 1.62 6.82
C GLN A 45 -0.20 1.45 6.28
N LEU A 46 -0.03 1.47 4.95
CA LEU A 46 1.30 1.44 4.32
C LEU A 46 2.06 2.73 4.63
N GLU A 47 1.39 3.89 4.56
CA GLU A 47 1.99 5.19 4.86
C GLU A 47 2.45 5.26 6.33
N GLU A 48 1.63 4.81 7.29
CA GLU A 48 2.00 4.76 8.70
C GLU A 48 3.22 3.88 8.98
N LYS A 49 3.31 2.72 8.28
CA LYS A 49 4.50 1.86 8.38
C LYS A 49 5.75 2.55 7.87
N VAL A 50 5.68 3.27 6.75
CA VAL A 50 6.82 4.06 6.24
C VAL A 50 7.20 5.16 7.23
N LYS A 51 6.21 5.91 7.75
CA LYS A 51 6.44 7.00 8.71
C LYS A 51 7.12 6.51 9.98
N THR A 52 6.67 5.39 10.54
CA THR A 52 7.26 4.77 11.74
C THR A 52 8.73 4.44 11.51
N VAL A 53 9.04 3.91 10.33
CA VAL A 53 10.40 3.49 9.96
C VAL A 53 11.32 4.68 9.68
N GLN A 54 10.78 5.79 9.16
CA GLN A 54 11.54 7.03 8.96
C GLN A 54 11.76 7.83 10.26
N HIS A 55 10.89 7.68 11.27
CA HIS A 55 10.98 8.42 12.53
C HIS A 55 12.00 7.84 13.53
N GLU A 56 12.53 6.63 13.29
CA GLU A 56 13.60 6.03 14.12
C GLU A 56 15.02 6.51 13.74
N LYS A 57 15.16 7.63 13.02
CA LYS A 57 16.45 8.26 12.67
C LYS A 57 16.72 9.55 13.44
#